data_AF-A0AA85JEW7-F1
#
_entry.id   AF-A0AA85JEW7-F1
#
_cell.length_a   1.000
_cell.length_b   1.000
_cell.length_c   1.000
_cell.angle_alpha   90.00
_cell.angle_beta   90.00
_cell.angle_gamma   90.00
#
_symmetry.space_group_name_H-M   'P 1'
#
loop_
_entity.id
_entity.type
_entity.pdbx_description
1 polymer ?
#
loop_
_entity_poly.entity_id
_entity_poly.type
_entity_poly.pdbx_seq_one_letter_code
_entity_poly.pdbx_strand_id
1 'polypeptide(L)'
;MDLRADDHLIGLDFQKDHPVDVREKKRGTKAKKYRLKNKIKVTTINKQLRIPRPIYSFQNKNCYIDDNILRNLSELAYKVPTPIQAQSIPIMMEHRNLLACAPTGSGKTVAYLLPVLNELLLTKPPDRVNSTDTLDGNMQLESKIFPFAIILAPTQELMHQIWSEAIRLCRGVQGDCYVAMLNQKHYSNRCKKNSDKTVATASVLQNSKKSRELRLHANTRILISTPSRLIALLSLPPKQCPFDFSRLCWIVVDECDKMLEVNFGDLSRLKSEHSDKEKYRPRGFHDQLAAILEATKTVHSNEQLQTRPAIALFSATIPDEVVLWAKSQLPAFLQTDNFALELVQLRVGIRNAAVSTVKQELRYCANEQGKLLEMRYLLANGLAYPCLIFMQSRERANEILKEILLSDANILVNVISSDKTIAQRSQVVRAFREGKLHVLICTDILGRGIDFKFQQQTFLSTSGGKIL
;
A
#
# COMPACT_ATOMS: atom_id res chain seq x y z
N MET A 1 23.58 -29.66 17.75
CA MET A 1 23.07 -29.30 19.10
C MET A 1 21.71 -28.66 18.91
N ASP A 2 20.69 -29.50 19.00
CA ASP A 2 19.32 -29.08 19.30
C ASP A 2 19.28 -28.35 20.64
N LEU A 3 18.43 -27.32 20.75
CA LEU A 3 17.57 -27.04 21.91
C LEU A 3 16.69 -25.79 21.61
N ARG A 4 15.46 -26.08 21.20
CA ARG A 4 14.19 -25.43 21.62
C ARG A 4 14.25 -23.95 22.03
N ALA A 5 13.72 -23.07 21.19
CA ALA A 5 13.35 -21.70 21.58
C ALA A 5 12.08 -21.17 20.87
N ASP A 6 11.10 -22.02 20.56
CA ASP A 6 9.88 -21.59 19.83
C ASP A 6 8.56 -22.19 20.35
N ASP A 7 8.51 -22.63 21.62
CA ASP A 7 7.31 -23.23 22.24
C ASP A 7 6.66 -22.42 23.38
N HIS A 8 6.85 -21.10 23.40
CA HIS A 8 6.07 -20.21 24.27
C HIS A 8 4.99 -19.43 23.50
N LEU A 9 4.17 -20.16 22.76
CA LEU A 9 2.84 -19.74 22.30
C LEU A 9 1.84 -19.85 23.45
N ILE A 10 1.91 -18.92 24.41
CA ILE A 10 0.84 -18.69 25.38
C ILE A 10 0.32 -17.27 25.20
N GLY A 11 -0.75 -17.20 24.41
CA GLY A 11 -1.77 -16.16 24.45
C GLY A 11 -3.13 -16.85 24.57
N LEU A 12 -3.27 -17.70 25.59
CA LEU A 12 -4.58 -18.16 26.05
C LEU A 12 -5.07 -17.09 27.02
N ASP A 13 -6.10 -16.34 26.61
CA ASP A 13 -6.80 -15.40 27.48
C ASP A 13 -7.27 -16.14 28.75
N PHE A 14 -6.73 -15.71 29.90
CA PHE A 14 -7.36 -15.90 31.20
C PHE A 14 -7.58 -14.50 31.78
N GLN A 15 -8.84 -14.05 31.79
CA GLN A 15 -9.30 -13.18 32.86
C GLN A 15 -9.94 -14.07 33.92
N LYS A 16 -9.51 -13.85 35.17
CA LYS A 16 -10.11 -14.41 36.39
C LYS A 16 -11.57 -13.97 36.51
N ASP A 17 -12.41 -14.95 36.82
CA ASP A 17 -13.70 -14.91 37.52
C ASP A 17 -14.44 -13.56 37.62
N HIS A 18 -15.07 -13.17 36.51
CA HIS A 18 -16.38 -12.52 36.55
C HIS A 18 -17.40 -13.46 35.89
N PRO A 19 -18.71 -13.38 36.21
CA PRO A 19 -19.72 -14.23 35.60
C PRO A 19 -19.87 -13.88 34.10
N VAL A 20 -19.02 -14.47 33.27
CA VAL A 20 -19.07 -14.31 31.81
C VAL A 20 -20.28 -15.09 31.29
N ASP A 21 -21.23 -14.35 30.71
CA ASP A 21 -22.43 -14.88 30.04
C ASP A 21 -22.08 -16.11 29.17
N VAL A 22 -22.85 -17.19 29.31
CA VAL A 22 -22.70 -18.43 28.54
C VAL A 22 -22.68 -18.15 27.03
N ARG A 23 -23.41 -17.13 26.57
CA ARG A 23 -23.40 -16.68 25.16
C ARG A 23 -22.05 -16.09 24.77
N GLU A 24 -21.37 -15.39 25.67
CA GLU A 24 -20.07 -14.78 25.43
C GLU A 24 -18.97 -15.85 25.36
N LYS A 25 -19.01 -16.87 26.22
CA LYS A 25 -18.14 -18.06 26.13
C LYS A 25 -18.31 -18.79 24.78
N LYS A 26 -19.55 -19.11 24.38
CA LYS A 26 -19.84 -19.78 23.08
C LYS A 26 -19.34 -18.96 21.87
N ARG A 27 -19.50 -17.63 21.90
CA ARG A 27 -19.00 -16.73 20.85
C ARG A 27 -17.48 -16.69 20.78
N GLY A 28 -16.79 -16.73 21.92
CA GLY A 28 -15.32 -16.87 22.00
C GLY A 28 -14.83 -18.17 21.36
N THR A 29 -15.49 -19.29 21.65
CA THR A 29 -15.17 -20.59 21.04
C THR A 29 -15.35 -20.58 19.52
N LYS A 30 -16.40 -19.93 19.01
CA LYS A 30 -16.63 -19.79 17.56
C LYS A 30 -15.50 -18.99 16.88
N ALA A 31 -15.07 -17.88 17.48
CA ALA A 31 -13.96 -17.08 16.96
C ALA A 31 -12.65 -17.87 16.95
N LYS A 32 -12.35 -18.61 18.04
CA LYS A 32 -11.16 -19.47 18.11
C LYS A 32 -11.17 -20.55 17.03
N LYS A 33 -12.30 -21.24 16.83
CA LYS A 33 -12.47 -22.25 15.77
C LYS A 33 -12.29 -21.65 14.38
N TYR A 34 -12.84 -20.46 14.12
CA TYR A 34 -12.71 -19.78 12.84
C TYR A 34 -11.25 -19.39 12.54
N ARG A 35 -10.54 -18.82 13.54
CA ARG A 35 -9.13 -18.44 13.40
C ARG A 35 -8.25 -19.66 13.12
N LEU A 36 -8.44 -20.75 13.87
CA LEU A 36 -7.70 -21.99 13.66
C LEU A 36 -7.93 -22.57 12.25
N LYS A 37 -9.21 -22.68 11.83
CA LYS A 37 -9.59 -23.18 10.51
C LYS A 37 -8.94 -22.38 9.36
N ASN A 38 -8.90 -21.06 9.50
CA ASN A 38 -8.39 -20.17 8.46
C ASN A 38 -6.92 -19.77 8.64
N LYS A 39 -6.19 -20.43 9.56
CA LYS A 39 -4.78 -20.13 9.88
C LYS A 39 -4.55 -18.64 10.19
N ILE A 40 -5.47 -18.04 10.94
CA ILE A 40 -5.39 -16.64 11.39
C ILE A 40 -4.64 -16.61 12.72
N LYS A 41 -3.52 -15.90 12.76
CA LYS A 41 -2.78 -15.58 13.98
C LYS A 41 -2.92 -14.09 14.26
N VAL A 42 -3.26 -13.74 15.50
CA VAL A 42 -3.33 -12.35 15.96
C VAL A 42 -2.43 -12.23 17.17
N THR A 43 -1.55 -11.24 17.18
CA THR A 43 -0.61 -10.97 18.26
C THR A 43 -0.59 -9.49 18.57
N THR A 44 -0.47 -9.14 19.84
CA THR A 44 -0.43 -7.76 20.36
C THR A 44 0.82 -7.58 21.21
N ILE A 45 1.20 -6.34 21.47
CA ILE A 45 2.31 -6.02 22.38
C ILE A 45 1.86 -6.27 23.83
N ASN A 46 0.68 -5.79 24.19
CA ASN A 46 -0.02 -6.06 25.44
C ASN A 46 -0.84 -7.35 25.30
N LYS A 47 -0.44 -8.37 26.05
CA LYS A 47 -1.14 -9.66 26.07
C LYS A 47 -2.56 -9.59 26.66
N GLN A 48 -2.91 -8.51 27.35
CA GLN A 48 -4.23 -8.30 27.94
C GLN A 48 -5.21 -7.59 26.99
N LEU A 49 -4.74 -7.14 25.82
CA LEU A 49 -5.58 -6.42 24.87
C LEU A 49 -6.64 -7.36 24.27
N ARG A 50 -7.92 -7.09 24.56
CA ARG A 50 -9.04 -7.83 23.98
C ARG A 50 -9.06 -7.67 22.46
N ILE A 51 -8.92 -8.76 21.70
CA ILE A 51 -9.01 -8.73 20.23
C ILE A 51 -10.47 -8.81 19.76
N PRO A 52 -10.91 -7.93 18.84
CA PRO A 52 -12.25 -7.97 18.26
C PRO A 52 -12.52 -9.29 17.56
N ARG A 53 -13.77 -9.77 17.65
CA ARG A 53 -14.17 -11.05 17.03
C ARG A 53 -14.21 -10.90 15.51
N PRO A 54 -13.86 -11.96 14.74
CA PRO A 54 -14.03 -11.92 13.30
C PRO A 54 -15.49 -11.68 12.90
N ILE A 55 -15.71 -10.93 11.83
CA ILE A 55 -17.00 -10.85 11.15
C ILE A 55 -17.16 -12.05 10.22
N TYR A 56 -18.36 -12.65 10.22
CA TYR A 56 -18.68 -13.81 9.37
C TYR A 56 -19.57 -13.47 8.18
N SER A 57 -20.07 -12.24 8.13
CA SER A 57 -20.88 -11.64 7.08
C SER A 57 -20.64 -10.13 7.13
N PHE A 58 -20.80 -9.43 6.00
CA PHE A 58 -20.77 -7.96 5.99
C PHE A 58 -21.98 -7.36 6.73
N GLN A 59 -23.11 -8.07 6.78
CA GLN A 59 -24.31 -7.64 7.53
C GLN A 59 -24.23 -7.98 9.04
N ASN A 60 -23.03 -8.10 9.60
CA ASN A 60 -22.86 -8.51 10.99
C ASN A 60 -23.30 -7.39 11.94
N LYS A 61 -24.28 -7.66 12.80
CA LYS A 61 -24.81 -6.69 13.78
C LYS A 61 -23.76 -6.07 14.73
N ASN A 62 -22.59 -6.70 14.89
CA ASN A 62 -21.51 -6.18 15.74
C ASN A 62 -20.55 -5.22 15.00
N CYS A 63 -20.73 -5.04 13.69
CA CYS A 63 -19.93 -4.17 12.85
C CYS A 63 -20.88 -3.48 11.88
N TYR A 64 -21.38 -2.29 12.24
CA TYR A 64 -22.24 -1.52 11.36
C TYR A 64 -21.46 -1.10 10.12
N ILE A 65 -22.02 -1.38 8.94
CA ILE A 65 -21.52 -0.93 7.65
C ILE A 65 -22.66 -0.16 6.99
N ASP A 66 -22.38 1.04 6.48
CA ASP A 66 -23.36 1.85 5.76
C ASP A 66 -24.10 1.07 4.67
N ASP A 67 -25.42 1.27 4.57
CA ASP A 67 -26.28 0.53 3.65
C ASP A 67 -25.89 0.72 2.18
N ASN A 68 -25.37 1.90 1.80
CA ASN A 68 -24.88 2.11 0.43
C ASN A 68 -23.63 1.29 0.15
N ILE A 69 -22.72 1.19 1.12
CA ILE A 69 -21.53 0.33 1.01
C ILE A 69 -21.95 -1.14 0.94
N LEU A 70 -22.90 -1.58 1.77
CA LEU A 70 -23.42 -2.95 1.73
C LEU A 70 -24.05 -3.30 0.37
N ARG A 71 -24.83 -2.39 -0.21
CA ARG A 71 -25.37 -2.53 -1.57
C ARG A 71 -24.25 -2.68 -2.60
N ASN A 72 -23.25 -1.79 -2.55
CA ASN A 72 -22.12 -1.81 -3.49
C ASN A 72 -21.28 -3.09 -3.36
N LEU A 73 -21.05 -3.58 -2.15
CA LEU A 73 -20.39 -4.87 -1.91
C LEU A 73 -21.15 -6.01 -2.59
N SER A 74 -22.49 -6.04 -2.45
CA SER A 74 -23.34 -7.06 -3.06
C SER A 74 -23.27 -7.00 -4.59
N GLU A 75 -23.37 -5.80 -5.18
CA GLU A 75 -23.26 -5.59 -6.64
C GLU A 75 -21.89 -5.99 -7.20
N LEU A 76 -20.83 -5.79 -6.42
CA LEU A 76 -19.46 -6.22 -6.75
C LEU A 76 -19.19 -7.70 -6.42
N ALA A 77 -20.23 -8.46 -6.06
CA ALA A 77 -20.19 -9.88 -5.73
C ALA A 77 -19.32 -10.25 -4.50
N TYR A 78 -19.11 -9.32 -3.56
CA TYR A 78 -18.52 -9.61 -2.25
C TYR A 78 -19.55 -10.27 -1.32
N LYS A 79 -19.70 -11.59 -1.44
CA LYS A 79 -20.71 -12.36 -0.69
C LYS A 79 -20.35 -12.54 0.79
N VAL A 80 -19.10 -12.89 1.08
CA VAL A 80 -18.63 -13.23 2.43
C VAL A 80 -17.23 -12.62 2.63
N PRO A 81 -16.91 -12.07 3.83
CA PRO A 81 -15.58 -11.57 4.12
C PRO A 81 -14.52 -12.67 3.98
N THR A 82 -13.42 -12.38 3.27
CA THR A 82 -12.24 -13.24 3.25
C THR A 82 -11.60 -13.30 4.66
N PRO A 83 -10.73 -14.28 4.98
CA PRO A 83 -10.14 -14.38 6.31
C PRO A 83 -9.39 -13.12 6.78
N ILE A 84 -8.74 -12.39 5.87
CA ILE A 84 -8.08 -11.12 6.21
C ILE A 84 -9.12 -10.04 6.52
N GLN A 85 -10.14 -9.89 5.67
CA GLN A 85 -11.24 -8.93 5.87
C GLN A 85 -11.99 -9.22 7.18
N ALA A 86 -12.34 -10.49 7.40
CA ALA A 86 -13.08 -10.95 8.56
C ALA A 86 -12.46 -10.49 9.88
N GLN A 87 -11.12 -10.49 9.98
CA GLN A 87 -10.43 -10.12 11.21
C GLN A 87 -9.90 -8.68 11.22
N SER A 88 -9.46 -8.13 10.09
CA SER A 88 -8.91 -6.76 10.03
C SER A 88 -9.99 -5.69 10.14
N ILE A 89 -11.14 -5.87 9.49
CA ILE A 89 -12.25 -4.90 9.50
C ILE A 89 -12.63 -4.53 10.94
N PRO A 90 -13.01 -5.48 11.83
CA PRO A 90 -13.38 -5.12 13.19
C PRO A 90 -12.22 -4.58 14.03
N ILE A 91 -10.96 -4.89 13.71
CA ILE A 91 -9.80 -4.28 14.38
C ILE A 91 -9.68 -2.80 13.99
N MET A 92 -9.82 -2.50 12.70
CA MET A 92 -9.74 -1.13 12.19
C MET A 92 -10.95 -0.29 12.61
N MET A 93 -12.16 -0.86 12.66
CA MET A 93 -13.35 -0.16 13.17
C MET A 93 -13.24 0.23 14.66
N GLU A 94 -12.37 -0.43 15.43
CA GLU A 94 -12.01 -0.01 16.80
C GLU A 94 -10.80 0.96 16.82
N HIS A 95 -10.44 1.56 15.68
CA HIS A 95 -9.36 2.54 15.54
C HIS A 95 -7.96 2.05 15.95
N ARG A 96 -7.71 0.74 15.88
CA ARG A 96 -6.42 0.19 16.30
C ARG A 96 -5.40 0.20 15.16
N ASN A 97 -4.15 0.38 15.53
CA ASN A 97 -3.03 0.20 14.61
C ASN A 97 -2.93 -1.26 14.17
N LEU A 98 -2.63 -1.49 12.90
CA LEU A 98 -2.66 -2.83 12.32
C LEU A 98 -1.43 -3.09 11.47
N LEU A 99 -0.77 -4.22 11.69
CA LEU A 99 0.22 -4.82 10.79
C LEU A 99 -0.35 -6.13 10.25
N ALA A 100 -0.90 -6.11 9.04
CA ALA A 100 -1.62 -7.19 8.41
C ALA A 100 -0.82 -7.88 7.30
N CYS A 101 -0.58 -9.19 7.47
CA CYS A 101 0.03 -10.08 6.49
C CYS A 101 -1.00 -11.04 5.92
N ALA A 102 -1.17 -11.05 4.61
CA ALA A 102 -1.95 -12.07 3.92
C ALA A 102 -1.49 -12.19 2.44
N PRO A 103 -1.54 -13.39 1.84
CA PRO A 103 -1.12 -13.60 0.45
C PRO A 103 -1.77 -12.64 -0.57
N THR A 104 -1.16 -12.47 -1.74
CA THR A 104 -1.78 -11.74 -2.86
C THR A 104 -3.11 -12.40 -3.24
N GLY A 105 -4.09 -11.58 -3.65
CA GLY A 105 -5.44 -12.06 -3.95
C GLY A 105 -6.32 -12.36 -2.73
N SER A 106 -5.82 -12.19 -1.49
CA SER A 106 -6.62 -12.41 -0.27
C SER A 106 -7.69 -11.33 -0.01
N GLY A 107 -7.76 -10.27 -0.82
CA GLY A 107 -8.71 -9.17 -0.65
C GLY A 107 -8.29 -8.09 0.35
N LYS A 108 -6.98 -7.87 0.54
CA LYS A 108 -6.41 -6.83 1.44
C LYS A 108 -6.96 -5.43 1.17
N THR A 109 -7.09 -5.05 -0.10
CA THR A 109 -7.57 -3.73 -0.52
C THR A 109 -8.93 -3.38 0.09
N VAL A 110 -9.92 -4.26 -0.06
CA VAL A 110 -11.25 -4.07 0.59
C VAL A 110 -11.15 -4.15 2.11
N ALA A 111 -10.20 -4.94 2.64
CA ALA A 111 -10.03 -5.15 4.07
C ALA A 111 -9.66 -3.85 4.83
N TYR A 112 -8.97 -2.90 4.18
CA TYR A 112 -8.71 -1.56 4.73
C TYR A 112 -9.60 -0.47 4.15
N LEU A 113 -10.03 -0.57 2.88
CA LEU A 113 -10.90 0.46 2.29
C LEU A 113 -12.26 0.50 2.99
N LEU A 114 -12.82 -0.65 3.31
CA LEU A 114 -14.14 -0.74 3.92
C LEU A 114 -14.25 0.01 5.26
N PRO A 115 -13.40 -0.26 6.28
CA PRO A 115 -13.48 0.48 7.54
C PRO A 115 -13.22 1.98 7.36
N VAL A 116 -12.25 2.36 6.53
CA VAL A 116 -11.96 3.78 6.23
C VAL A 116 -13.16 4.49 5.61
N LEU A 117 -13.79 3.87 4.61
CA LEU A 117 -14.96 4.43 3.94
C LEU A 117 -16.15 4.51 4.88
N ASN A 118 -16.43 3.44 5.62
CA ASN A 118 -17.55 3.39 6.55
C ASN A 118 -17.46 4.49 7.61
N GLU A 119 -16.29 4.65 8.21
CA GLU A 119 -16.08 5.69 9.21
C GLU A 119 -16.21 7.08 8.60
N LEU A 120 -15.64 7.32 7.41
CA LEU A 120 -15.79 8.59 6.70
C LEU A 120 -17.26 8.96 6.48
N LEU A 121 -18.12 8.00 6.12
CA LEU A 121 -19.55 8.24 5.91
C LEU A 121 -20.33 8.47 7.21
N LEU A 122 -19.89 7.87 8.31
CA LEU A 122 -20.47 8.09 9.63
C LEU A 122 -20.04 9.41 10.25
N THR A 123 -18.89 9.96 9.85
CA THR A 123 -18.46 11.30 10.26
C THR A 123 -19.20 12.38 9.48
N LYS A 124 -19.77 13.37 10.19
CA LYS A 124 -20.40 14.52 9.52
C LYS A 124 -19.39 15.23 8.61
N PRO A 125 -19.77 15.61 7.38
CA PRO A 125 -18.93 16.44 6.54
C PRO A 125 -18.60 17.75 7.28
N PRO A 126 -17.43 18.37 7.02
CA PRO A 126 -17.16 19.70 7.55
C PRO A 126 -18.31 20.64 7.22
N ASP A 127 -18.71 21.47 8.19
CA ASP A 127 -19.48 22.67 7.88
C ASP A 127 -18.72 23.38 6.75
N ARG A 128 -19.38 23.52 5.60
CA ARG A 128 -18.83 24.32 4.52
C ARG A 128 -18.65 25.70 5.12
N VAL A 129 -17.41 26.14 5.30
CA VAL A 129 -17.15 27.56 5.48
C VAL A 129 -17.61 28.19 4.18
N ASN A 130 -18.84 28.67 4.14
CA ASN A 130 -19.33 29.49 3.06
C ASN A 130 -18.31 30.62 2.96
N SER A 131 -17.60 30.67 1.83
CA SER A 131 -16.72 31.77 1.50
C SER A 131 -17.62 32.97 1.14
N THR A 132 -18.37 33.45 2.12
CA THR A 132 -19.17 34.67 2.10
C THR A 132 -18.73 35.44 3.32
N ASP A 133 -17.55 36.03 3.24
CA ASP A 133 -17.15 37.25 3.98
C ASP A 133 -15.69 37.57 3.64
N THR A 134 -15.49 38.15 2.45
CA THR A 134 -14.50 39.22 2.25
C THR A 134 -14.92 39.99 1.00
N LEU A 135 -15.54 41.15 1.21
CA LEU A 135 -15.79 42.20 0.22
C LEU A 135 -14.50 42.98 -0.12
N ASP A 136 -13.33 42.35 -0.04
CA ASP A 136 -12.05 42.96 -0.40
C ASP A 136 -11.40 42.18 -1.54
N GLY A 137 -11.41 42.78 -2.72
CA GLY A 137 -11.05 42.20 -4.01
C GLY A 137 -9.57 41.84 -4.22
N ASN A 138 -8.81 41.47 -3.19
CA ASN A 138 -7.38 41.11 -3.33
C ASN A 138 -6.88 40.10 -2.29
N MET A 139 -7.35 38.84 -2.36
CA MET A 139 -6.57 37.61 -2.11
C MET A 139 -7.53 36.41 -2.01
N GLN A 140 -7.63 35.62 -3.08
CA GLN A 140 -8.25 34.29 -2.96
C GLN A 140 -7.33 33.42 -2.09
N LEU A 141 -7.69 33.24 -0.82
CA LEU A 141 -7.07 32.23 0.03
C LEU A 141 -7.33 30.86 -0.63
N GLU A 142 -6.29 30.23 -1.16
CA GLU A 142 -6.43 28.95 -1.85
C GLU A 142 -7.03 27.91 -0.89
N SER A 143 -8.15 27.29 -1.28
CA SER A 143 -8.82 26.30 -0.45
C SER A 143 -7.92 25.09 -0.20
N LYS A 144 -7.55 24.87 1.06
CA LYS A 144 -6.83 23.66 1.48
C LYS A 144 -7.75 22.46 1.41
N ILE A 145 -7.15 21.30 1.17
CA ILE A 145 -7.80 19.99 1.22
C ILE A 145 -7.60 19.42 2.62
N PHE A 146 -8.65 18.79 3.17
CA PHE A 146 -8.65 18.16 4.50
C PHE A 146 -8.86 16.64 4.37
N PRO A 147 -7.80 15.85 4.09
CA PRO A 147 -7.93 14.41 3.94
C PRO A 147 -8.36 13.75 5.26
N PHE A 148 -9.28 12.80 5.15
CA PHE A 148 -9.64 11.85 6.20
C PHE A 148 -8.67 10.66 6.24
N ALA A 149 -8.23 10.21 5.07
CA ALA A 149 -7.32 9.08 4.95
C ALA A 149 -6.28 9.32 3.87
N ILE A 150 -5.07 8.83 4.13
CA ILE A 150 -3.98 8.73 3.16
C ILE A 150 -3.71 7.24 2.92
N ILE A 151 -3.68 6.82 1.67
CA ILE A 151 -3.32 5.46 1.26
C ILE A 151 -2.05 5.54 0.42
N LEU A 152 -0.97 4.97 0.96
CA LEU A 152 0.34 4.92 0.33
C LEU A 152 0.51 3.59 -0.38
N ALA A 153 0.98 3.65 -1.63
CA ALA A 153 1.33 2.47 -2.41
C ALA A 153 2.70 2.66 -3.11
N PRO A 154 3.48 1.60 -3.31
CA PRO A 154 4.80 1.67 -3.96
C PRO A 154 4.77 2.09 -5.43
N THR A 155 3.72 1.74 -6.18
CA THR A 155 3.67 1.94 -7.64
C THR A 155 2.40 2.69 -8.06
N GLN A 156 2.49 3.38 -9.20
CA GLN A 156 1.33 4.08 -9.78
C GLN A 156 0.24 3.09 -10.22
N GLU A 157 0.65 1.92 -10.71
CA GLU A 157 -0.25 0.83 -11.10
C GLU A 157 -1.09 0.35 -9.91
N LEU A 158 -0.45 0.10 -8.76
CA LEU A 158 -1.16 -0.27 -7.55
C LEU A 158 -2.07 0.87 -7.06
N MET A 159 -1.62 2.13 -7.11
CA MET A 159 -2.50 3.27 -6.80
C MET A 159 -3.78 3.27 -7.67
N HIS A 160 -3.65 2.99 -8.97
CA HIS A 160 -4.79 2.89 -9.88
C HIS A 160 -5.74 1.73 -9.52
N GLN A 161 -5.20 0.58 -9.10
CA GLN A 161 -6.02 -0.54 -8.62
C GLN A 161 -6.81 -0.17 -7.36
N ILE A 162 -6.14 0.41 -6.36
CA ILE A 162 -6.75 0.87 -5.11
C ILE A 162 -7.83 1.91 -5.41
N TRP A 163 -7.53 2.90 -6.26
CA TRP A 163 -8.49 3.93 -6.64
C TRP A 163 -9.70 3.34 -7.36
N SER A 164 -9.50 2.43 -8.31
CA SER A 164 -10.60 1.77 -9.02
C SER A 164 -11.51 1.00 -8.06
N GLU A 165 -10.93 0.30 -7.08
CA GLU A 165 -11.70 -0.43 -6.07
C GLU A 165 -12.46 0.53 -5.14
N ALA A 166 -11.80 1.59 -4.67
CA ALA A 166 -12.41 2.61 -3.83
C ALA A 166 -13.59 3.30 -4.51
N ILE A 167 -13.44 3.71 -5.78
CA ILE A 167 -14.53 4.32 -6.56
C ILE A 167 -15.71 3.36 -6.75
N ARG A 168 -15.43 2.07 -6.98
CA ARG A 168 -16.48 1.04 -7.10
C ARG A 168 -17.25 0.86 -5.79
N LEU A 169 -16.56 0.86 -4.65
CA LEU A 169 -17.17 0.79 -3.32
C LEU A 169 -17.96 2.06 -2.95
N CYS A 170 -17.60 3.22 -3.51
CA CYS A 170 -18.24 4.52 -3.23
C CYS A 170 -19.35 4.91 -4.23
N ARG A 171 -19.77 4.01 -5.13
CA ARG A 171 -20.82 4.32 -6.12
C ARG A 171 -22.10 4.78 -5.42
N GLY A 172 -22.64 5.92 -5.86
CA GLY A 172 -23.85 6.51 -5.27
C GLY A 172 -23.62 7.26 -3.94
N VAL A 173 -22.38 7.39 -3.45
CA VAL A 173 -22.05 8.07 -2.18
C VAL A 173 -21.26 9.39 -2.40
N GLN A 174 -21.25 9.89 -3.63
CA GLN A 174 -20.28 10.88 -4.14
C GLN A 174 -20.36 12.29 -3.53
N GLY A 175 -21.39 12.59 -2.73
CA GLY A 175 -21.56 13.91 -2.08
C GLY A 175 -20.49 14.22 -1.04
N ASP A 176 -20.04 13.20 -0.29
CA ASP A 176 -19.20 13.38 0.91
C ASP A 176 -17.85 12.64 0.88
N CYS A 177 -17.63 11.76 -0.10
CA CYS A 177 -16.42 10.92 -0.18
C CYS A 177 -15.74 11.03 -1.55
N TYR A 178 -14.95 12.10 -1.76
CA TYR A 178 -14.12 12.21 -2.97
C TYR A 178 -12.76 11.49 -2.76
N VAL A 179 -12.52 10.47 -3.58
CA VAL A 179 -11.28 9.68 -3.62
C VAL A 179 -10.40 10.16 -4.77
N ALA A 180 -9.18 10.62 -4.48
CA ALA A 180 -8.28 11.18 -5.48
C ALA A 180 -6.91 10.49 -5.50
N MET A 181 -6.33 10.35 -6.69
CA MET A 181 -4.94 9.94 -6.87
C MET A 181 -4.03 11.17 -7.01
N LEU A 182 -3.01 11.25 -6.16
CA LEU A 182 -1.99 12.28 -6.23
C LEU A 182 -0.88 11.87 -7.20
N ASN A 183 -0.98 12.34 -8.44
CA ASN A 183 0.03 12.12 -9.48
C ASN A 183 1.03 13.28 -9.59
N GLN A 184 2.12 13.07 -10.35
CA GLN A 184 3.21 14.05 -10.56
C GLN A 184 2.76 15.37 -11.20
N LYS A 185 1.65 15.35 -11.98
CA LYS A 185 1.10 16.53 -12.64
C LYS A 185 0.37 17.48 -11.68
N HIS A 186 -0.22 16.95 -10.61
CA HIS A 186 -0.92 17.80 -9.64
C HIS A 186 0.07 18.72 -8.96
N TYR A 187 -0.25 20.00 -8.80
CA TYR A 187 0.61 20.97 -8.10
C TYR A 187 2.06 21.04 -8.60
N SER A 188 2.33 20.61 -9.84
CA SER A 188 3.69 20.49 -10.37
C SER A 188 4.43 21.82 -10.40
N ASN A 189 3.70 22.94 -10.50
CA ASN A 189 4.28 24.28 -10.56
C ASN A 189 4.86 24.72 -9.22
N ARG A 190 4.33 24.21 -8.09
CA ARG A 190 4.85 24.49 -6.74
C ARG A 190 6.17 23.78 -6.47
N CYS A 191 6.35 22.60 -7.07
CA CYS A 191 7.58 21.81 -6.92
C CYS A 191 8.72 22.24 -7.85
N LYS A 192 8.51 23.22 -8.74
CA LYS A 192 9.45 23.59 -9.83
C LYS A 192 10.48 24.69 -9.50
N LYS A 193 10.65 25.12 -8.25
CA LYS A 193 11.67 26.12 -7.90
C LYS A 193 12.49 25.69 -6.69
N ASN A 194 13.70 25.21 -6.94
CA ASN A 194 14.83 25.28 -6.01
C ASN A 194 16.20 24.85 -6.61
N SER A 195 16.32 24.63 -7.93
CA SER A 195 17.59 24.21 -8.55
C SER A 195 18.52 25.36 -8.97
N ASP A 196 18.05 26.59 -9.13
CA ASP A 196 18.91 27.70 -9.58
C ASP A 196 18.90 28.84 -8.56
N LYS A 197 19.86 28.80 -7.62
CA LYS A 197 20.43 30.02 -7.02
C LYS A 197 21.68 30.37 -7.81
N THR A 198 21.50 30.93 -8.99
CA THR A 198 22.49 31.82 -9.60
C THR A 198 21.78 33.12 -9.95
N VAL A 199 22.40 34.20 -9.51
CA VAL A 199 21.99 35.58 -9.74
C VAL A 199 21.98 35.83 -11.25
N ALA A 200 20.80 36.04 -11.85
CA ALA A 200 20.68 36.70 -13.14
C ALA A 200 19.27 37.27 -13.33
N THR A 201 19.21 38.60 -13.25
CA THR A 201 18.30 39.50 -13.98
C THR A 201 16.83 39.12 -14.13
N ALA A 202 16.00 39.88 -13.42
CA ALA A 202 14.63 40.14 -13.78
C ALA A 202 14.56 40.75 -15.20
N SER A 203 14.39 39.91 -16.21
CA SER A 203 13.80 40.23 -17.52
C SER A 203 13.93 39.00 -18.41
N VAL A 204 12.96 38.80 -19.30
CA VAL A 204 12.86 37.68 -20.25
C VAL A 204 12.32 36.38 -19.66
N LEU A 205 10.99 36.30 -19.60
CA LEU A 205 10.17 35.18 -20.09
C LEU A 205 8.68 35.48 -19.83
N GLN A 206 8.22 36.63 -20.34
CA GLN A 206 6.82 36.78 -20.71
C GLN A 206 6.68 36.12 -22.09
N ASN A 207 6.20 34.85 -22.12
CA ASN A 207 5.48 34.21 -23.23
C ASN A 207 5.47 32.67 -23.08
N SER A 208 4.85 32.16 -22.03
CA SER A 208 4.24 30.83 -22.09
C SER A 208 2.80 30.96 -21.60
N LYS A 209 1.84 30.45 -22.39
CA LYS A 209 0.43 30.35 -21.99
C LYS A 209 0.38 29.83 -20.55
N LYS A 210 -0.16 30.61 -19.60
CA LYS A 210 -0.34 30.22 -18.19
C LYS A 210 -1.16 28.94 -18.13
N SER A 211 -0.50 27.79 -18.19
CA SER A 211 -1.14 26.50 -18.00
C SER A 211 -1.69 26.49 -16.57
N ARG A 212 -3.02 26.41 -16.45
CA ARG A 212 -3.69 26.33 -15.14
C ARG A 212 -3.09 25.15 -14.39
N GLU A 213 -2.64 25.39 -13.16
CA GLU A 213 -2.12 24.33 -12.30
C GLU A 213 -3.19 23.24 -12.13
N LEU A 214 -2.83 21.99 -12.39
CA LEU A 214 -3.72 20.86 -12.13
C LEU A 214 -3.84 20.67 -10.61
N ARG A 215 -5.04 20.88 -10.07
CA ARG A 215 -5.34 20.75 -8.63
C ARG A 215 -6.27 19.59 -8.38
N LEU A 216 -6.18 19.00 -7.19
CA LEU A 216 -7.18 18.05 -6.74
C LEU A 216 -8.48 18.80 -6.37
N HIS A 217 -9.58 18.06 -6.35
CA HIS A 217 -10.87 18.60 -5.93
C HIS A 217 -10.83 19.02 -4.46
N ALA A 218 -11.43 20.16 -4.10
CA ALA A 218 -11.37 20.71 -2.74
C ALA A 218 -11.95 19.74 -1.69
N ASN A 219 -12.98 18.98 -2.07
CA ASN A 219 -13.62 18.00 -1.18
C ASN A 219 -12.89 16.63 -1.16
N THR A 220 -11.63 16.54 -1.60
CA THR A 220 -10.87 15.29 -1.51
C THR A 220 -10.74 14.84 -0.06
N ARG A 221 -11.32 13.68 0.27
CA ARG A 221 -11.28 13.09 1.63
C ARG A 221 -10.36 11.88 1.69
N ILE A 222 -10.19 11.14 0.61
CA ILE A 222 -9.23 10.02 0.56
C ILE A 222 -8.17 10.33 -0.48
N LEU A 223 -6.92 10.36 -0.04
CA LEU A 223 -5.76 10.64 -0.87
C LEU A 223 -4.96 9.37 -1.11
N ILE A 224 -4.86 8.93 -2.35
CA ILE A 224 -4.03 7.79 -2.76
C ILE A 224 -2.75 8.34 -3.40
N SER A 225 -1.57 7.96 -2.92
CA SER A 225 -0.29 8.52 -3.39
C SER A 225 0.87 7.54 -3.29
N THR A 226 1.95 7.76 -4.05
CA THR A 226 3.26 7.24 -3.66
C THR A 226 3.85 8.11 -2.54
N PRO A 227 4.69 7.58 -1.64
CA PRO A 227 5.30 8.38 -0.57
C PRO A 227 6.17 9.51 -1.09
N SER A 228 7.01 9.23 -2.09
CA SER A 228 7.89 10.23 -2.73
C SER A 228 7.10 11.43 -3.24
N ARG A 229 5.93 11.18 -3.86
CA ARG A 229 5.07 12.23 -4.39
C ARG A 229 4.44 13.04 -3.27
N LEU A 230 3.96 12.40 -2.20
CA LEU A 230 3.35 13.09 -1.07
C LEU A 230 4.38 13.98 -0.36
N ILE A 231 5.56 13.44 -0.08
CA ILE A 231 6.67 14.16 0.57
C ILE A 231 7.09 15.38 -0.23
N ALA A 232 7.12 15.31 -1.56
CA ALA A 232 7.43 16.46 -2.39
C ALA A 232 6.48 17.65 -2.17
N LEU A 233 5.23 17.42 -1.74
CA LEU A 233 4.30 18.48 -1.33
C LEU A 233 4.42 18.84 0.14
N LEU A 234 4.65 17.86 1.02
CA LEU A 234 4.86 18.11 2.45
C LEU A 234 6.12 18.94 2.71
N SER A 235 7.12 18.82 1.84
CA SER A 235 8.37 19.60 1.90
C SER A 235 8.22 21.05 1.42
N LEU A 236 7.05 21.43 0.90
CA LEU A 236 6.76 22.82 0.52
C LEU A 236 6.55 23.68 1.79
N PRO A 237 6.76 25.00 1.69
CA PRO A 237 6.36 25.91 2.76
C PRO A 237 4.89 25.71 3.16
N PRO A 238 4.50 25.86 4.44
CA PRO A 238 3.14 25.58 4.92
C PRO A 238 2.02 26.30 4.14
N LYS A 239 2.30 27.52 3.66
CA LYS A 239 1.36 28.30 2.83
C LYS A 239 1.14 27.73 1.42
N GLN A 240 2.07 26.92 0.91
CA GLN A 240 2.03 26.32 -0.42
C GLN A 240 1.57 24.86 -0.41
N CYS A 241 1.70 24.17 0.74
CA CYS A 241 1.18 22.82 0.91
C CYS A 241 -0.35 22.83 0.74
N PRO A 242 -0.91 22.06 -0.21
CA PRO A 242 -2.35 22.06 -0.47
C PRO A 242 -3.14 21.28 0.58
N PHE A 243 -2.47 20.60 1.50
CA PHE A 243 -3.10 19.70 2.47
C PHE A 243 -3.05 20.26 3.88
N ASP A 244 -4.13 20.03 4.59
CA ASP A 244 -4.27 20.23 6.02
C ASP A 244 -4.66 18.89 6.62
N PHE A 245 -3.81 18.34 7.49
CA PHE A 245 -4.06 17.01 8.06
C PHE A 245 -4.96 17.03 9.27
N SER A 246 -5.59 18.17 9.57
CA SER A 246 -6.39 18.35 10.78
C SER A 246 -7.55 17.38 11.00
N ARG A 247 -7.94 16.65 9.96
CA ARG A 247 -9.02 15.66 10.01
C ARG A 247 -8.56 14.26 9.61
N LEU A 248 -7.24 14.04 9.62
CA LEU A 248 -6.65 12.77 9.21
C LEU A 248 -6.87 11.73 10.31
N CYS A 249 -7.68 10.72 10.00
CA CYS A 249 -7.98 9.60 10.89
C CYS A 249 -7.16 8.36 10.53
N TRP A 250 -6.73 8.22 9.26
CA TRP A 250 -6.06 7.01 8.78
C TRP A 250 -4.84 7.28 7.90
N ILE A 251 -3.77 6.54 8.15
CA ILE A 251 -2.65 6.33 7.24
C ILE A 251 -2.56 4.84 6.92
N VAL A 252 -2.89 4.47 5.70
CA VAL A 252 -2.79 3.10 5.20
C VAL A 252 -1.55 2.99 4.32
N VAL A 253 -0.77 1.92 4.49
CA VAL A 253 0.35 1.59 3.60
C VAL A 253 0.08 0.20 3.02
N ASP A 254 -0.10 0.11 1.71
CA ASP A 254 -0.25 -1.14 0.99
C ASP A 254 1.08 -1.59 0.38
N GLU A 255 1.30 -2.90 0.32
CA GLU A 255 2.58 -3.52 -0.08
C GLU A 255 3.80 -2.95 0.67
N CYS A 256 3.72 -2.84 2.00
CA CYS A 256 4.79 -2.22 2.79
C CYS A 256 6.13 -2.98 2.72
N ASP A 257 6.13 -4.29 2.48
CA ASP A 257 7.35 -5.08 2.24
C ASP A 257 8.15 -4.55 1.05
N LYS A 258 7.48 -4.19 -0.04
CA LYS A 258 8.13 -3.70 -1.27
C LYS A 258 8.80 -2.37 -1.09
N MET A 259 8.24 -1.56 -0.21
CA MET A 259 8.80 -0.28 0.13
C MET A 259 10.06 -0.43 0.99
N LEU A 260 10.13 -1.51 1.77
CA LEU A 260 11.20 -1.78 2.73
C LEU A 260 12.37 -2.58 2.11
N GLU A 261 12.15 -3.33 1.03
CA GLU A 261 13.18 -4.08 0.27
C GLU A 261 14.39 -3.23 -0.17
N VAL A 262 14.22 -1.92 -0.42
CA VAL A 262 15.25 -1.04 -1.01
C VAL A 262 16.38 -0.68 -0.04
N ASN A 263 16.20 -0.85 1.28
CA ASN A 263 17.16 -0.36 2.28
C ASN A 263 18.13 -1.41 2.85
N PHE A 264 17.94 -2.71 2.59
CA PHE A 264 18.76 -3.74 3.23
C PHE A 264 20.17 -3.88 2.62
N GLY A 265 20.38 -3.39 1.40
CA GLY A 265 21.70 -3.40 0.74
C GLY A 265 22.69 -2.36 1.26
N ASP A 266 22.22 -1.29 1.91
CA ASP A 266 23.04 -0.12 2.29
C ASP A 266 23.24 0.03 3.81
N LEU A 267 22.70 -0.85 4.66
CA LEU A 267 22.97 -0.81 6.11
C LEU A 267 24.45 -1.05 6.46
N SER A 268 25.22 -1.69 5.56
CA SER A 268 26.67 -1.85 5.69
C SER A 268 27.45 -0.55 5.40
N ARG A 269 26.83 0.44 4.73
CA ARG A 269 27.46 1.74 4.44
C ARG A 269 27.16 2.82 5.49
N LEU A 270 26.12 2.65 6.29
CA LEU A 270 25.72 3.62 7.34
C LEU A 270 26.63 3.62 8.58
N LYS A 271 27.65 2.76 8.66
CA LYS A 271 28.65 2.76 9.75
C LYS A 271 29.90 3.61 9.47
N SER A 272 30.05 4.17 8.27
CA SER A 272 31.07 5.16 7.97
C SER A 272 30.40 6.47 7.61
N GLU A 273 30.90 7.58 8.15
CA GLU A 273 30.50 8.97 7.89
C GLU A 273 29.45 9.56 8.86
N HIS A 274 29.93 9.86 10.06
CA HIS A 274 29.44 10.99 10.85
C HIS A 274 30.29 12.22 10.51
N SER A 275 29.81 13.09 9.63
CA SER A 275 30.09 14.54 9.63
C SER A 275 29.38 15.19 8.44
N ASP A 276 28.34 15.97 8.74
CA ASP A 276 27.95 17.23 8.07
C ASP A 276 26.42 17.39 7.93
N LYS A 277 25.96 18.55 8.42
CA LYS A 277 24.57 19.01 8.42
C LYS A 277 24.13 19.47 7.01
N GLU A 278 24.29 18.63 5.99
CA GLU A 278 23.63 18.84 4.70
C GLU A 278 22.21 18.23 4.70
N LYS A 279 21.29 18.93 4.03
CA LYS A 279 19.86 18.58 3.85
C LYS A 279 19.64 17.07 3.68
N TYR A 280 19.19 16.42 4.76
CA TYR A 280 18.75 15.03 4.74
C TYR A 280 17.58 14.88 3.74
N ARG A 281 17.87 14.37 2.54
CA ARG A 281 16.85 13.89 1.61
C ARG A 281 16.53 12.45 2.03
N PRO A 282 15.31 12.13 2.46
CA PRO A 282 14.93 10.77 2.81
C PRO A 282 15.10 9.86 1.58
N ARG A 283 16.18 9.06 1.53
CA ARG A 283 16.50 8.21 0.37
C ARG A 283 15.73 6.89 0.44
N GLY A 284 15.45 6.40 1.64
CA GLY A 284 14.72 5.15 1.85
C GLY A 284 13.25 5.32 2.22
N PHE A 285 12.43 4.29 2.03
CA PHE A 285 11.02 4.33 2.43
C PHE A 285 10.84 4.59 3.93
N HIS A 286 11.71 4.06 4.78
CA HIS A 286 11.68 4.32 6.22
C HIS A 286 11.70 5.83 6.52
N ASP A 287 12.65 6.54 5.92
CA ASP A 287 12.82 7.97 6.09
C ASP A 287 11.63 8.75 5.50
N GLN A 288 11.12 8.26 4.37
CA GLN A 288 9.96 8.84 3.70
C GLN A 288 8.71 8.72 4.56
N LEU A 289 8.42 7.53 5.07
CA LEU A 289 7.29 7.28 5.94
C LEU A 289 7.46 8.04 7.27
N ALA A 290 8.65 8.06 7.85
CA ALA A 290 8.94 8.85 9.05
C ALA A 290 8.66 10.34 8.84
N ALA A 291 9.05 10.91 7.69
CA ALA A 291 8.76 12.30 7.34
C ALA A 291 7.26 12.56 7.15
N ILE A 292 6.53 11.62 6.54
CA ILE A 292 5.07 11.70 6.41
C ILE A 292 4.43 11.67 7.80
N LEU A 293 4.81 10.70 8.62
CA LEU A 293 4.34 10.58 10.00
C LEU A 293 4.59 11.87 10.76
N GLU A 294 5.82 12.40 10.73
CA GLU A 294 6.18 13.69 11.34
C GLU A 294 5.27 14.84 10.91
N ALA A 295 5.08 15.01 9.60
CA ALA A 295 4.21 16.06 9.04
C ALA A 295 2.74 15.90 9.43
N THR A 296 2.33 14.71 9.87
CA THR A 296 0.97 14.38 10.33
C THR A 296 0.84 14.27 11.85
N LYS A 297 1.91 14.54 12.63
CA LYS A 297 1.90 14.40 14.10
C LYS A 297 0.94 15.36 14.81
N THR A 298 0.75 16.56 14.27
CA THR A 298 0.08 17.64 14.99
C THR A 298 -1.33 17.86 14.49
N VAL A 299 -2.34 17.24 15.12
CA VAL A 299 -3.68 17.82 15.11
C VAL A 299 -4.55 17.46 16.31
N HIS A 300 -4.60 18.40 17.26
CA HIS A 300 -5.76 18.95 17.95
C HIS A 300 -5.30 19.41 19.34
N SER A 301 -5.21 20.72 19.48
CA SER A 301 -5.26 21.43 20.76
C SER A 301 -6.72 21.78 21.06
N ASN A 302 -7.57 20.78 21.22
CA ASN A 302 -8.87 20.92 21.88
C ASN A 302 -8.88 19.90 23.02
N GLU A 303 -9.09 20.38 24.24
CA GLU A 303 -8.80 19.77 25.54
C GLU A 303 -9.50 18.43 25.86
N GLN A 304 -10.10 17.71 24.90
CA GLN A 304 -10.83 16.49 25.20
C GLN A 304 -10.48 15.24 24.39
N LEU A 305 -9.78 15.31 23.24
CA LEU A 305 -9.25 14.11 22.55
C LEU A 305 -8.10 14.47 21.59
N GLN A 306 -6.86 14.34 22.06
CA GLN A 306 -5.70 14.26 21.16
C GLN A 306 -5.79 12.93 20.38
N THR A 307 -6.27 12.96 19.13
CA THR A 307 -6.35 11.75 18.31
C THR A 307 -5.38 11.85 17.15
N ARG A 308 -4.27 11.10 17.23
CA ARG A 308 -3.36 10.88 16.09
C ARG A 308 -4.03 9.91 15.10
N PRO A 309 -3.70 9.98 13.80
CA PRO A 309 -4.23 9.03 12.84
C PRO A 309 -3.81 7.60 13.18
N ALA A 310 -4.74 6.65 13.04
CA ALA A 310 -4.44 5.23 13.10
C ALA A 310 -3.69 4.79 11.83
N ILE A 311 -2.78 3.84 11.98
CA ILE A 311 -1.85 3.38 10.96
C ILE A 311 -2.13 1.90 10.67
N ALA A 312 -2.36 1.61 9.40
CA ALA A 312 -2.63 0.25 8.94
C ALA A 312 -1.64 -0.14 7.83
N LEU A 313 -0.76 -1.07 8.13
CA LEU A 313 0.26 -1.61 7.24
C LEU A 313 -0.23 -2.95 6.68
N PHE A 314 -0.38 -3.05 5.37
CA PHE A 314 -0.80 -4.26 4.66
C PHE A 314 0.29 -4.76 3.75
N SER A 315 0.50 -6.08 3.76
CA SER A 315 1.55 -6.70 2.97
C SER A 315 1.29 -8.16 2.63
N ALA A 316 1.87 -8.62 1.52
CA ALA A 316 1.88 -10.02 1.14
C ALA A 316 2.85 -10.82 2.01
N THR A 317 4.03 -10.26 2.25
CA THR A 317 5.05 -10.82 3.14
C THR A 317 5.39 -9.84 4.25
N ILE A 318 5.83 -10.32 5.40
CA ILE A 318 6.29 -9.43 6.47
C ILE A 318 7.62 -9.98 7.00
N PRO A 319 8.76 -9.47 6.48
CA PRO A 319 10.08 -9.69 7.06
C PRO A 319 10.13 -9.23 8.52
N ASP A 320 11.01 -9.83 9.33
CA ASP A 320 11.12 -9.50 10.76
C ASP A 320 11.54 -8.03 10.97
N GLU A 321 12.33 -7.47 10.07
CA GLU A 321 12.74 -6.06 10.11
C GLU A 321 11.55 -5.11 9.99
N VAL A 322 10.53 -5.45 9.18
CA VAL A 322 9.29 -4.67 9.07
C VAL A 322 8.52 -4.71 10.39
N VAL A 323 8.48 -5.88 11.04
CA VAL A 323 7.84 -6.04 12.36
C VAL A 323 8.58 -5.22 13.40
N LEU A 324 9.91 -5.30 13.45
CA LEU A 324 10.75 -4.59 14.40
C LEU A 324 10.66 -3.07 14.21
N TRP A 325 10.68 -2.62 12.96
CA TRP A 325 10.46 -1.22 12.63
C TRP A 325 9.08 -0.74 13.06
N ALA A 326 8.01 -1.48 12.74
CA ALA A 326 6.65 -1.10 13.14
C ALA A 326 6.49 -1.05 14.67
N LYS A 327 7.09 -2.01 15.39
CA LYS A 327 7.10 -2.04 16.85
C LYS A 327 7.94 -0.93 17.50
N SER A 328 8.96 -0.40 16.81
CA SER A 328 9.77 0.69 17.34
C SER A 328 9.18 2.06 17.01
N GLN A 329 8.77 2.28 15.76
CA GLN A 329 8.31 3.58 15.29
C GLN A 329 6.86 3.88 15.66
N LEU A 330 5.94 2.92 15.55
CA LEU A 330 4.52 3.21 15.76
C LEU A 330 4.25 3.57 17.24
N PRO A 331 4.70 2.81 18.26
CA PRO A 331 4.51 3.23 19.65
C PRO A 331 5.16 4.57 20.00
N ALA A 332 6.39 4.82 19.53
CA ALA A 332 7.08 6.09 19.74
C ALA A 332 6.36 7.27 19.04
N PHE A 333 5.76 7.01 17.88
CA PHE A 333 4.90 7.95 17.18
C PHE A 333 3.57 8.19 17.90
N LEU A 334 3.15 7.39 18.87
CA LEU A 334 1.83 7.54 19.48
C LEU A 334 1.89 8.32 20.78
N GLN A 335 2.96 8.18 21.59
CA GLN A 335 3.09 8.84 22.91
C GLN A 335 1.78 8.81 23.72
N THR A 336 1.09 7.67 23.74
CA THR A 336 -0.20 7.53 24.42
C THR A 336 -0.10 6.51 25.54
N ASP A 337 -0.53 6.90 26.75
CA ASP A 337 -0.94 5.97 27.81
C ASP A 337 -2.23 5.22 27.46
N ASN A 338 -2.86 5.58 26.33
CA ASN A 338 -4.10 5.03 25.84
C ASN A 338 -3.87 3.73 25.04
N PHE A 339 -4.25 2.59 25.64
CA PHE A 339 -4.21 1.26 25.01
C PHE A 339 -5.04 1.14 23.71
N ALA A 340 -5.88 2.13 23.38
CA ALA A 340 -6.71 2.14 22.17
C ALA A 340 -5.90 2.14 20.86
N LEU A 341 -4.67 2.67 20.86
CA LEU A 341 -3.84 2.79 19.65
C LEU A 341 -2.73 1.73 19.60
N GLU A 342 -2.89 0.59 20.27
CA GLU A 342 -1.86 -0.43 20.25
C GLU A 342 -1.72 -1.12 18.89
N LEU A 343 -0.49 -1.49 18.52
CA LEU A 343 -0.20 -2.24 17.30
C LEU A 343 -0.69 -3.69 17.40
N VAL A 344 -1.71 -4.03 16.62
CA VAL A 344 -2.17 -5.40 16.41
C VAL A 344 -1.46 -5.99 15.19
N GLN A 345 -0.77 -7.10 15.36
CA GLN A 345 -0.19 -7.87 14.25
C GLN A 345 -1.14 -9.01 13.86
N LEU A 346 -1.61 -8.98 12.63
CA LEU A 346 -2.54 -9.94 12.04
C LEU A 346 -1.84 -10.71 10.93
N ARG A 347 -1.87 -12.04 10.98
CA ARG A 347 -1.33 -12.91 9.93
C ARG A 347 -2.38 -13.92 9.50
N VAL A 348 -2.58 -14.05 8.19
CA VAL A 348 -3.46 -15.04 7.58
C VAL A 348 -2.65 -15.96 6.68
N GLY A 349 -2.73 -17.27 6.92
CA GLY A 349 -1.99 -18.27 6.15
C GLY A 349 -0.60 -18.57 6.70
N ILE A 350 0.22 -19.24 5.88
CA ILE A 350 1.60 -19.61 6.23
C ILE A 350 2.52 -18.42 5.90
N ARG A 351 3.46 -18.11 6.81
CA ARG A 351 4.41 -17.01 6.65
C ARG A 351 5.18 -17.18 5.35
N ASN A 352 5.22 -16.14 4.51
CA ASN A 352 5.98 -16.10 3.26
C ASN A 352 5.67 -17.24 2.28
N ALA A 353 4.50 -17.89 2.41
CA ALA A 353 4.13 -18.98 1.52
C ALA A 353 3.57 -18.44 0.21
N ALA A 354 4.11 -18.93 -0.91
CA ALA A 354 3.49 -18.83 -2.21
C ALA A 354 2.10 -19.51 -2.18
N VAL A 355 1.21 -19.07 -3.06
CA VAL A 355 -0.12 -19.68 -3.17
C VAL A 355 0.05 -21.15 -3.57
N SER A 356 -0.58 -22.07 -2.82
CA SER A 356 -0.43 -23.52 -3.03
C SER A 356 -0.97 -24.02 -4.38
N THR A 357 -1.64 -23.15 -5.14
CA THR A 357 -2.15 -23.44 -6.48
C THR A 357 -1.09 -23.28 -7.57
N VAL A 358 0.12 -22.80 -7.24
CA VAL A 358 1.21 -22.59 -8.20
C VAL A 358 2.26 -23.69 -8.05
N LYS A 359 2.44 -24.48 -9.13
CA LYS A 359 3.58 -25.40 -9.26
C LYS A 359 4.85 -24.58 -9.45
N GLN A 360 5.87 -24.84 -8.65
CA GLN A 360 7.15 -24.12 -8.67
C GLN A 360 8.29 -25.11 -8.95
N GLU A 361 9.25 -24.71 -9.78
CA GLU A 361 10.42 -25.53 -10.13
C GLU A 361 11.68 -24.65 -10.06
N LEU A 362 12.66 -25.03 -9.25
CA LEU A 362 13.90 -24.27 -9.12
C LEU A 362 15.00 -24.91 -9.97
N ARG A 363 15.59 -24.13 -10.88
CA ARG A 363 16.76 -24.53 -11.68
C ARG A 363 18.00 -23.76 -11.24
N TYR A 364 19.07 -24.50 -10.94
CA TYR A 364 20.35 -23.93 -10.54
C TYR A 364 21.25 -23.78 -11.76
N CYS A 365 21.72 -22.55 -12.01
CA CYS A 365 22.49 -22.20 -13.21
C CYS A 365 23.93 -21.78 -12.90
N ALA A 366 24.33 -21.83 -11.62
CA ALA A 366 25.64 -21.40 -11.08
C ALA A 366 25.96 -19.90 -11.28
N ASN A 367 26.01 -19.41 -12.52
CA ASN A 367 26.38 -18.05 -12.90
C ASN A 367 25.35 -17.42 -13.87
N GLU A 368 25.56 -16.16 -14.25
CA GLU A 368 24.66 -15.42 -15.15
C GLU A 368 24.64 -16.00 -16.57
N GLN A 369 25.78 -16.44 -17.10
CA GLN A 369 25.86 -17.05 -18.44
C GLN A 369 25.07 -18.37 -18.50
N GLY A 370 25.15 -19.19 -17.45
CA GLY A 370 24.38 -20.42 -17.32
C GLY A 370 22.88 -20.15 -17.29
N LYS A 371 22.42 -19.04 -16.72
CA LYS A 371 21.00 -18.65 -16.77
C LYS A 371 20.56 -18.35 -18.20
N LEU A 372 21.39 -17.66 -18.99
CA LEU A 372 21.07 -17.35 -20.38
C LEU A 372 21.01 -18.64 -21.22
N LEU A 373 21.91 -19.59 -20.98
CA LEU A 373 21.88 -20.91 -21.62
C LEU A 373 20.62 -21.70 -21.23
N GLU A 374 20.27 -21.72 -19.95
CA GLU A 374 19.07 -22.39 -19.45
C GLU A 374 17.79 -21.74 -20.01
N MET A 375 17.75 -20.42 -20.10
CA MET A 375 16.65 -19.70 -20.73
C MET A 375 16.50 -20.07 -22.20
N ARG A 376 17.60 -20.19 -22.96
CA ARG A 376 17.58 -20.68 -24.35
C ARG A 376 17.03 -22.11 -24.42
N TYR A 377 17.47 -22.98 -23.51
CA TYR A 377 16.97 -24.35 -23.44
C TYR A 377 15.45 -24.39 -23.17
N LEU A 378 14.97 -23.59 -22.22
CA LEU A 378 13.55 -23.49 -21.87
C LEU A 378 12.70 -22.93 -23.02
N LEU A 379 13.20 -21.90 -23.72
CA LEU A 379 12.55 -21.32 -24.89
C LEU A 379 12.43 -22.34 -26.03
N ALA A 380 13.47 -23.15 -26.26
CA ALA A 380 13.49 -24.15 -27.33
C ALA A 380 12.65 -25.40 -27.02
N ASN A 381 12.57 -25.83 -25.76
CA ASN A 381 12.10 -27.19 -25.41
C ASN A 381 10.86 -27.26 -24.52
N GLY A 382 10.25 -26.15 -24.07
CA GLY A 382 9.10 -26.31 -23.18
C GLY A 382 8.49 -25.09 -22.52
N LEU A 383 8.72 -23.86 -22.99
CA LEU A 383 7.97 -22.72 -22.47
C LEU A 383 6.53 -22.75 -22.96
N ALA A 384 5.58 -22.93 -22.05
CA ALA A 384 4.18 -22.72 -22.37
C ALA A 384 3.89 -21.21 -22.46
N TYR A 385 3.34 -20.78 -23.59
CA TYR A 385 2.88 -19.42 -23.83
C TYR A 385 1.37 -19.29 -23.51
N PRO A 386 0.90 -18.14 -23.02
CA PRO A 386 1.67 -16.92 -22.74
C PRO A 386 2.58 -17.03 -21.50
N CYS A 387 3.77 -16.42 -21.57
CA CYS A 387 4.79 -16.48 -20.51
C CYS A 387 5.23 -15.09 -20.04
N LEU A 388 5.39 -14.94 -18.72
CA LEU A 388 5.88 -13.72 -18.07
C LEU A 388 7.26 -13.97 -17.45
N ILE A 389 8.26 -13.16 -17.82
CA ILE A 389 9.64 -13.27 -17.33
C ILE A 389 9.99 -12.07 -16.47
N PHE A 390 10.33 -12.30 -15.20
CA PHE A 390 10.80 -11.28 -14.27
C PHE A 390 12.32 -11.18 -14.23
N MET A 391 12.81 -9.97 -14.42
CA MET A 391 14.22 -9.63 -14.41
C MET A 391 14.51 -8.55 -13.38
N GLN A 392 15.65 -8.63 -12.72
CA GLN A 392 16.06 -7.63 -11.72
C GLN A 392 16.47 -6.29 -12.33
N SER A 393 17.01 -6.30 -13.55
CA SER A 393 17.51 -5.08 -14.20
C SER A 393 17.03 -4.94 -15.64
N ARG A 394 17.03 -3.71 -16.12
CA ARG A 394 16.57 -3.36 -17.46
C ARG A 394 17.55 -3.85 -18.53
N GLU A 395 18.84 -3.77 -18.24
CA GLU A 395 19.92 -4.21 -19.12
C GLU A 395 19.74 -5.70 -19.42
N ARG A 396 19.54 -6.52 -18.38
CA ARG A 396 19.31 -7.96 -18.49
C ARG A 396 17.99 -8.29 -19.19
N ALA A 397 16.93 -7.51 -18.96
CA ALA A 397 15.67 -7.67 -19.71
C ALA A 397 15.87 -7.46 -21.22
N ASN A 398 16.70 -6.48 -21.62
CA ASN A 398 17.02 -6.23 -23.02
C ASN A 398 17.95 -7.29 -23.62
N GLU A 399 18.85 -7.88 -22.83
CA GLU A 399 19.69 -9.02 -23.25
C GLU A 399 18.81 -10.24 -23.56
N ILE A 400 17.94 -10.64 -22.63
CA ILE A 400 17.01 -11.76 -22.85
C ILE A 400 16.04 -11.48 -24.01
N LEU A 401 15.59 -10.23 -24.19
CA LEU A 401 14.79 -9.85 -25.35
C LEU A 401 15.52 -10.17 -26.67
N LYS A 402 16.79 -9.77 -26.78
CA LYS A 402 17.60 -10.05 -27.98
C LYS A 402 17.76 -11.55 -28.18
N GLU A 403 18.04 -12.30 -27.12
CA GLU A 403 18.20 -13.75 -27.18
C GLU A 403 16.95 -14.48 -27.65
N ILE A 404 15.77 -14.08 -27.17
CA ILE A 404 14.49 -14.63 -27.63
C ILE A 404 14.31 -14.39 -29.13
N LEU A 405 14.54 -13.16 -29.58
CA LEU A 405 14.40 -12.79 -31.00
C LEU A 405 15.42 -13.47 -31.92
N LEU A 406 16.64 -13.72 -31.41
CA LEU A 406 17.67 -14.48 -32.13
C LEU A 406 17.36 -15.98 -32.18
N SER A 407 16.71 -16.52 -31.15
CA SER A 407 16.37 -17.94 -31.07
C SER A 407 15.21 -18.30 -31.99
N ASP A 408 14.14 -17.50 -31.98
CA ASP A 408 13.01 -17.65 -32.89
C ASP A 408 12.31 -16.30 -33.11
N ALA A 409 12.40 -15.81 -34.35
CA ALA A 409 11.80 -14.54 -34.76
C ALA A 409 10.27 -14.53 -34.70
N ASN A 410 9.62 -15.70 -34.62
CA ASN A 410 8.16 -15.83 -34.52
C ASN A 410 7.67 -15.65 -33.07
N ILE A 411 8.56 -15.63 -32.08
CA ILE A 411 8.17 -15.35 -30.70
C ILE A 411 7.90 -13.85 -30.53
N LEU A 412 6.61 -13.51 -30.40
CA LEU A 412 6.18 -12.14 -30.13
C LEU A 412 6.50 -11.78 -28.68
N VAL A 413 7.54 -10.98 -28.48
CA VAL A 413 8.04 -10.59 -27.16
C VAL A 413 8.07 -9.07 -26.98
N ASN A 414 7.80 -8.61 -25.75
CA ASN A 414 7.96 -7.20 -25.39
C ASN A 414 8.46 -7.04 -23.95
N VAL A 415 9.02 -5.87 -23.63
CA VAL A 415 9.54 -5.54 -22.29
C VAL A 415 8.68 -4.44 -21.64
N ILE A 416 8.36 -4.55 -20.35
CA ILE A 416 7.82 -3.45 -19.55
C ILE A 416 8.89 -2.97 -18.58
N SER A 417 9.26 -1.69 -18.74
CA SER A 417 10.31 -0.99 -17.99
C SER A 417 9.88 0.44 -17.63
N SER A 418 10.65 1.09 -16.75
CA SER A 418 10.22 2.32 -16.05
C SER A 418 10.14 3.55 -16.96
N ASP A 419 10.81 3.51 -18.10
CA ASP A 419 10.79 4.52 -19.16
C ASP A 419 9.53 4.48 -20.03
N LYS A 420 8.78 3.37 -20.02
CA LYS A 420 7.50 3.32 -20.74
C LYS A 420 6.45 4.17 -20.02
N THR A 421 5.69 4.95 -20.79
CA THR A 421 4.54 5.70 -20.29
C THR A 421 3.43 4.76 -19.83
N ILE A 422 2.52 5.24 -18.96
CA ILE A 422 1.37 4.45 -18.48
C ILE A 422 0.51 3.94 -19.66
N ALA A 423 0.33 4.74 -20.71
CA ALA A 423 -0.41 4.35 -21.90
C ALA A 423 0.29 3.21 -22.66
N GLN A 424 1.60 3.30 -22.85
CA GLN A 424 2.39 2.24 -23.48
C GLN A 424 2.40 0.96 -22.63
N ARG A 425 2.56 1.06 -21.31
CA ARG A 425 2.45 -0.09 -20.40
C ARG A 425 1.08 -0.75 -20.53
N SER A 426 0.00 0.03 -20.49
CA SER A 426 -1.36 -0.46 -20.65
C SER A 426 -1.58 -1.16 -22.00
N GLN A 427 -1.02 -0.62 -23.08
CA GLN A 427 -1.09 -1.23 -24.41
C GLN A 427 -0.33 -2.55 -24.48
N VAL A 428 0.88 -2.63 -23.91
CA VAL A 428 1.67 -3.87 -23.89
C VAL A 428 0.98 -4.94 -23.04
N VAL A 429 0.48 -4.58 -21.85
CA VAL A 429 -0.29 -5.49 -20.99
C VAL A 429 -1.55 -5.97 -21.72
N ARG A 430 -2.24 -5.08 -22.42
CA ARG A 430 -3.42 -5.43 -23.23
C ARG A 430 -3.06 -6.38 -24.36
N ALA A 431 -2.01 -6.11 -25.11
CA ALA A 431 -1.54 -6.98 -26.19
C ALA A 431 -1.17 -8.37 -25.69
N PHE A 432 -0.52 -8.46 -24.53
CA PHE A 432 -0.25 -9.73 -23.86
C PHE A 432 -1.56 -10.43 -23.47
N ARG A 433 -2.49 -9.73 -22.79
CA ARG A 433 -3.83 -10.24 -22.44
C ARG A 433 -4.65 -10.77 -23.62
N GLU A 434 -4.52 -10.14 -24.78
CA GLU A 434 -5.21 -10.51 -26.02
C GLU A 434 -4.51 -11.65 -26.79
N GLY A 435 -3.41 -12.21 -26.27
CA GLY A 435 -2.63 -13.27 -26.93
C GLY A 435 -1.79 -12.77 -28.11
N LYS A 436 -1.67 -11.45 -28.30
CA LYS A 436 -0.83 -10.83 -29.35
C LYS A 436 0.65 -10.80 -28.99
N LEU A 437 1.00 -11.16 -27.75
CA LEU A 437 2.37 -11.34 -27.29
C LEU A 437 2.47 -12.72 -26.63
N HIS A 438 3.46 -13.52 -27.04
CA HIS A 438 3.77 -14.82 -26.44
C HIS A 438 4.56 -14.64 -25.14
N VAL A 439 5.48 -13.68 -25.10
CA VAL A 439 6.36 -13.42 -23.96
C VAL A 439 6.30 -11.95 -23.53
N LEU A 440 6.19 -11.73 -22.22
CA LEU A 440 6.29 -10.40 -21.64
C LEU A 440 7.40 -10.40 -20.57
N ILE A 441 8.43 -9.58 -20.78
CA ILE A 441 9.53 -9.41 -19.83
C ILE A 441 9.22 -8.21 -18.93
N CYS A 442 9.23 -8.38 -17.62
CA CYS A 442 8.97 -7.33 -16.64
C CYS A 442 10.18 -7.14 -15.73
N THR A 443 10.49 -5.90 -15.38
CA THR A 443 11.40 -5.65 -14.26
C THR A 443 10.65 -5.69 -12.92
N ASP A 444 11.30 -6.16 -11.84
CA ASP A 444 10.68 -6.51 -10.54
C ASP A 444 9.72 -5.46 -9.94
N ILE A 445 9.95 -4.17 -10.23
CA ILE A 445 9.13 -3.06 -9.71
C ILE A 445 7.85 -2.86 -10.53
N LEU A 446 7.80 -3.28 -11.79
CA LEU A 446 6.73 -2.93 -12.72
C LEU A 446 5.80 -4.08 -13.06
N GLY A 447 6.25 -5.33 -12.94
CA GLY A 447 5.34 -6.47 -13.10
C GLY A 447 4.39 -6.63 -11.90
N ARG A 448 4.65 -5.94 -10.78
CA ARG A 448 3.80 -5.94 -9.58
C ARG A 448 2.71 -4.87 -9.70
N GLY A 449 1.48 -5.21 -9.33
CA GLY A 449 0.31 -4.35 -9.55
C GLY A 449 -0.24 -4.39 -10.98
N ILE A 450 0.27 -5.27 -11.85
CA ILE A 450 -0.37 -5.59 -13.12
C ILE A 450 -1.18 -6.88 -12.92
N ASP A 451 -2.50 -6.79 -13.05
CA ASP A 451 -3.39 -7.96 -12.99
C ASP A 451 -3.31 -8.73 -14.33
N PHE A 452 -2.94 -10.00 -14.32
CA PHE A 452 -2.94 -10.84 -15.53
C PHE A 452 -4.01 -11.91 -15.36
N LYS A 453 -5.23 -11.66 -15.85
CA LYS A 453 -6.33 -12.64 -15.83
C LYS A 453 -6.14 -13.68 -16.94
N PHE A 454 -5.45 -14.78 -16.64
CA PHE A 454 -5.41 -15.97 -17.49
C PHE A 454 -5.54 -17.25 -16.66
N GLN A 455 -6.01 -18.33 -17.29
CA GLN A 455 -6.24 -19.63 -16.64
C GLN A 455 -4.94 -20.43 -16.41
N GLN A 456 -3.90 -20.26 -17.24
CA GLN A 456 -2.57 -20.85 -17.07
C GLN A 456 -1.51 -19.84 -17.54
N GLN A 457 -0.47 -19.63 -16.74
CA GLN A 457 0.67 -18.76 -17.06
C GLN A 457 1.95 -19.41 -16.56
N THR A 458 2.99 -19.39 -17.39
CA THR A 458 4.35 -19.71 -16.98
C THR A 458 5.01 -18.43 -16.49
N PHE A 459 5.47 -18.43 -15.24
CA PHE A 459 6.25 -17.33 -14.66
C PHE A 459 7.69 -17.80 -14.52
N LEU A 460 8.62 -16.99 -14.98
CA LEU A 460 10.05 -17.21 -14.77
C LEU A 460 10.60 -16.04 -13.97
N SER A 461 11.30 -16.31 -12.88
CA SER A 461 12.02 -15.28 -12.13
C SER A 461 13.50 -15.61 -12.10
N THR A 462 14.34 -14.64 -12.44
CA THR A 462 15.79 -14.78 -12.37
C THR A 462 16.33 -14.02 -11.16
N SER A 463 17.02 -14.73 -10.25
CA SER A 463 17.65 -14.12 -9.07
C SER A 463 18.91 -14.88 -8.67
N GLY A 464 20.03 -14.16 -8.54
CA GLY A 464 21.34 -14.80 -8.32
C GLY A 464 21.64 -15.88 -9.36
N GLY A 465 22.32 -16.97 -9.02
CA GLY A 465 22.58 -18.08 -9.94
C GLY A 465 21.40 -19.04 -10.18
N LYS A 466 20.14 -18.59 -10.07
CA LYS A 466 18.94 -19.45 -10.09
C LYS A 466 17.85 -18.90 -11.02
N ILE A 467 17.05 -19.81 -11.57
CA ILE A 467 15.78 -19.56 -12.26
C ILE A 467 14.69 -20.29 -11.47
N LEU A 468 13.60 -19.59 -11.15
CA LEU A 468 12.40 -20.13 -10.50
C LEU A 468 11.21 -20.09 -11.45
#